data_AF-A0A9E2JQI6-F1
#
_entry.id   AF-A0A9E2JQI6-F1
#
_cell.length_a   1.000
_cell.length_b   1.000
_cell.length_c   1.000
_cell.angle_alpha   90.00
_cell.angle_beta   90.00
_cell.angle_gamma   90.00
#
_symmetry.space_group_name_H-M   'P 1'
#
loop_
_entity.id
_entity.type
_entity.pdbx_description
1 polymer ?
#
loop_
_entity_poly.entity_id
_entity_poly.type
_entity_poly.pdbx_seq_one_letter_code
_entity_poly.pdbx_strand_id
1 'polypeptide(L)'
;MSERELNRIEIPSDVARGRMSAVATASVMRLSPRQILRLVKTFQADGPAAIPHKARRRTSNNRIDPAVPEFALTLIRERYAVFGRRFAAEKLAENHSLRASRKSLCKWMQEAGIWLSCKQRRTFHHAGSARQSP
;
A
#
# COMPACT_ATOMS: atom_id res chain seq x y z
N MET A 1 14.05 8.02 -2.77
CA MET A 1 14.29 7.82 -1.32
C MET A 1 13.83 9.09 -0.61
N SER A 2 13.23 9.00 0.56
CA SER A 2 12.81 10.21 1.30
C SER A 2 14.02 10.83 2.00
N GLU A 3 14.01 12.15 2.21
CA GLU A 3 15.03 12.88 3.00
C GLU A 3 15.25 12.26 4.38
N ARG A 4 14.18 11.75 5.01
CA ARG A 4 14.26 11.00 6.28
C ARG A 4 15.04 9.70 6.18
N GLU A 5 15.05 9.03 5.02
CA GLU A 5 15.82 7.80 4.78
C GLU A 5 17.30 8.12 4.55
N LEU A 6 17.60 9.22 3.86
CA LEU A 6 18.97 9.68 3.66
C LEU A 6 19.63 10.02 5.01
N ASN A 7 18.95 10.81 5.83
CA ASN A 7 19.37 11.12 7.20
C ASN A 7 19.53 9.85 8.06
N ARG A 8 18.76 8.79 7.77
CA ARG A 8 18.86 7.52 8.48
C ARG A 8 20.12 6.73 8.14
N ILE A 9 20.78 7.02 7.02
CA ILE A 9 22.03 6.38 6.61
C ILE A 9 23.22 7.22 7.03
N GLU A 10 23.19 8.52 6.75
CA GLU A 10 24.32 9.43 6.97
C GLU A 10 24.61 9.63 8.45
N ILE A 11 23.59 9.89 9.27
CA ILE A 11 23.80 10.26 10.67
C ILE A 11 24.33 9.09 11.51
N PRO A 12 23.83 7.83 11.38
CA PRO A 12 24.49 6.69 12.03
C PRO A 12 25.90 6.42 11.53
N SER A 13 26.22 6.81 10.29
CA SER A 13 27.58 6.73 9.75
C SER A 13 28.53 7.69 10.46
N ASP A 14 28.07 8.92 10.77
CA ASP A 14 28.83 9.90 11.53
C ASP A 14 29.03 9.50 13.00
N VAL A 15 28.02 8.87 13.61
CA VAL A 15 28.15 8.29 14.95
C VAL A 15 29.12 7.11 14.95
N ALA A 16 29.06 6.23 13.93
CA ALA A 16 29.98 5.11 13.81
C ALA A 16 31.45 5.55 13.62
N ARG A 17 31.66 6.73 13.00
CA ARG A 17 32.98 7.36 12.83
C ARG A 17 33.40 8.26 14.01
N GLY A 18 32.60 8.35 15.07
CA GLY A 18 32.90 9.17 16.24
C GLY A 18 32.78 10.68 16.05
N ARG A 19 32.21 11.15 14.92
CA ARG A 19 32.04 12.59 14.64
C ARG A 19 30.87 13.21 15.39
N MET A 20 29.91 12.39 15.82
CA MET A 20 28.73 12.80 16.56
C MET A 20 28.42 11.82 17.69
N SER A 21 27.92 12.33 18.81
CA SER A 21 27.44 11.47 19.91
C SER A 21 26.05 10.90 19.60
N ALA A 22 25.78 9.70 20.13
CA ALA A 22 24.46 9.07 20.00
C ALA A 22 23.33 9.90 20.64
N VAL A 23 23.65 10.69 21.68
CA VAL A 23 22.69 11.56 22.37
C VAL A 23 22.35 12.80 21.53
N ALA A 24 23.35 13.46 20.94
CA ALA A 24 23.12 14.59 20.03
C ALA A 24 22.30 14.14 18.80
N THR A 25 22.64 12.97 18.27
CA THR A 25 21.93 12.36 17.14
C THR A 25 20.47 12.03 17.46
N ALA A 26 20.21 11.52 18.66
CA ALA A 26 18.86 11.22 19.13
C ALA A 26 17.95 12.46 19.08
N SER A 27 18.46 13.62 19.49
CA SER A 27 17.75 14.90 19.42
C SER A 27 17.46 15.34 17.98
N VAL A 28 18.45 15.24 17.09
CA VAL A 28 18.30 15.61 15.66
C VAL A 28 17.29 14.71 14.95
N MET A 29 17.35 13.40 15.18
CA MET A 29 16.48 12.43 14.52
C MET A 29 15.13 12.23 15.21
N ARG A 30 14.93 12.85 16.38
CA ARG A 30 13.77 12.61 17.27
C ARG A 30 13.55 11.12 17.56
N LEU A 31 14.64 10.41 17.82
CA LEU A 31 14.66 8.99 18.18
C LEU A 31 15.26 8.84 19.57
N SER A 32 15.00 7.72 20.24
CA SER A 32 15.69 7.44 21.51
C SER A 32 17.16 7.08 21.27
N PRO A 33 18.08 7.38 22.22
CA PRO A 33 19.48 6.97 22.12
C PRO A 33 19.65 5.46 21.88
N ARG A 34 18.77 4.62 22.46
CA ARG A 34 18.74 3.17 22.21
C ARG A 34 18.45 2.83 20.75
N GLN A 35 17.55 3.56 20.09
CA GLN A 35 17.26 3.36 18.66
C GLN A 35 18.46 3.76 17.78
N ILE A 36 19.16 4.84 18.14
CA ILE A 36 20.39 5.26 17.45
C ILE A 36 21.47 4.19 17.59
N LEU A 37 21.72 3.70 18.80
CA LEU A 37 22.71 2.64 19.04
C LEU A 37 22.37 1.35 18.27
N ARG A 38 21.09 0.98 18.14
CA ARG A 38 20.67 -0.14 17.31
C ARG A 38 20.98 0.10 15.83
N LEU A 39 20.72 1.30 15.32
CA LEU A 39 21.05 1.66 13.93
C LEU A 39 22.55 1.59 13.67
N VAL A 40 23.37 2.11 14.60
CA VAL A 40 24.84 2.06 14.50
C VAL A 40 25.33 0.61 14.51
N LYS A 41 24.80 -0.24 15.41
CA LYS A 41 25.15 -1.68 15.42
C LYS A 41 24.81 -2.38 14.09
N THR A 42 23.63 -2.12 13.54
CA THR A 42 23.23 -2.69 12.24
C THR A 42 24.10 -2.15 11.11
N PHE A 43 24.44 -0.86 11.14
CA PHE A 43 25.34 -0.24 10.17
C PHE A 43 26.75 -0.84 10.20
N GLN A 44 27.28 -1.12 11.39
CA GLN A 44 28.61 -1.74 11.54
C GLN A 44 28.63 -3.20 11.11
N ALA A 45 27.55 -3.94 11.37
CA ALA A 45 27.46 -5.36 11.00
C ALA A 45 27.23 -5.58 9.51
N ASP A 46 26.26 -4.86 8.93
CA ASP A 46 25.71 -5.16 7.61
C ASP A 46 25.87 -3.98 6.61
N GLY A 47 26.51 -2.89 7.03
CA GLY A 47 26.77 -1.71 6.20
C GLY A 47 25.55 -0.80 5.96
N PRO A 48 25.70 0.22 5.09
CA PRO A 48 24.64 1.17 4.75
C PRO A 48 23.39 0.49 4.15
N ALA A 49 23.57 -0.63 3.47
CA ALA A 49 22.52 -1.36 2.76
C ALA A 49 21.50 -2.03 3.70
N ALA A 50 21.78 -2.14 5.00
CA ALA A 50 20.93 -2.79 5.99
C ALA A 50 20.03 -1.86 6.78
N ILE A 51 20.26 -0.55 6.69
CA ILE A 51 19.41 0.49 7.29
C ILE A 51 18.04 0.63 6.62
N PRO A 52 17.90 0.51 5.28
CA PRO A 52 16.58 0.49 4.65
C PRO A 52 15.69 -0.59 5.28
N HIS A 53 14.40 -0.29 5.39
CA HIS A 53 13.42 -1.22 5.93
C HIS A 53 13.58 -2.61 5.27
N LYS A 54 13.82 -3.67 6.06
CA LYS A 54 14.09 -5.02 5.54
C LYS A 54 13.01 -5.53 4.58
N ALA A 55 11.77 -5.02 4.68
CA ALA A 55 10.70 -5.37 3.74
C ALA A 55 10.73 -4.61 2.39
N ARG A 56 11.59 -3.60 2.18
CA ARG A 56 11.66 -2.85 0.90
C ARG A 56 12.04 -3.73 -0.28
N ARG A 57 12.81 -4.81 -0.05
CA ARG A 57 13.16 -5.80 -1.09
C ARG A 57 12.37 -7.09 -0.99
N ARG A 58 11.48 -7.21 0.00
CA ARG A 58 10.68 -8.41 0.20
C ARG A 58 9.32 -8.20 -0.48
N THR A 59 9.05 -9.02 -1.50
CA THR A 59 7.71 -9.14 -2.05
C THR A 59 6.73 -9.46 -0.93
N SER A 60 5.58 -8.78 -0.89
CA SER A 60 4.55 -9.01 0.13
C SER A 60 4.17 -10.49 0.17
N ASN A 61 4.17 -11.10 1.36
CA ASN A 61 3.70 -12.47 1.55
C ASN A 61 2.21 -12.65 1.14
N ASN A 62 1.46 -11.55 1.00
CA ASN A 62 0.06 -11.53 0.57
C ASN A 62 -0.09 -11.23 -0.93
N ARG A 63 0.98 -11.39 -1.73
CA ARG A 63 0.90 -11.18 -3.18
C ARG A 63 0.02 -12.28 -3.78
N ILE A 64 -1.18 -11.89 -4.19
CA ILE A 64 -2.04 -12.71 -5.03
C ILE A 64 -1.37 -12.79 -6.40
N ASP A 65 -1.33 -13.99 -6.97
CA ASP A 65 -0.84 -14.21 -8.33
C ASP A 65 -1.59 -13.24 -9.28
N PRO A 66 -0.89 -12.43 -10.10
CA PRO A 66 -1.53 -11.48 -11.01
C PRO A 66 -2.51 -12.14 -12.00
N ALA A 67 -2.41 -13.44 -12.26
CA ALA A 67 -3.38 -14.16 -13.09
C ALA A 67 -4.79 -14.18 -12.49
N VAL A 68 -4.92 -14.20 -11.16
CA VAL A 68 -6.22 -14.25 -10.46
C VAL A 68 -7.05 -12.97 -10.66
N PRO A 69 -6.53 -11.75 -10.41
CA PRO A 69 -7.28 -10.54 -10.69
C PRO A 69 -7.55 -10.36 -12.18
N GLU A 70 -6.62 -10.74 -13.07
CA GLU A 70 -6.81 -10.62 -14.52
C GLU A 70 -7.97 -11.48 -15.03
N PHE A 71 -8.02 -12.74 -14.59
CA PHE A 71 -9.13 -13.65 -14.90
C PHE A 71 -10.47 -13.13 -14.34
N ALA A 72 -10.49 -12.66 -13.09
CA ALA A 72 -11.69 -12.09 -12.47
C ALA A 72 -12.19 -10.85 -13.22
N LEU A 73 -11.29 -9.95 -13.65
CA LEU A 73 -11.64 -8.75 -14.38
C LEU A 73 -12.16 -9.04 -15.79
N THR A 74 -11.60 -10.05 -16.46
CA THR A 74 -12.07 -10.51 -17.77
C THR A 74 -13.51 -11.00 -17.69
N LEU A 75 -13.81 -11.88 -16.72
CA LEU A 75 -15.16 -12.37 -16.47
C LEU A 75 -16.14 -11.24 -16.13
N ILE A 76 -15.70 -10.25 -15.35
CA ILE A 76 -16.53 -9.10 -15.03
C ILE A 76 -16.87 -8.30 -16.29
N ARG A 77 -15.89 -8.05 -17.18
CA ARG A 77 -16.12 -7.30 -18.43
C ARG A 77 -17.06 -8.04 -19.37
N GLU A 78 -16.88 -9.35 -19.52
CA GLU A 78 -17.62 -10.14 -20.51
C GLU A 78 -19.02 -10.52 -20.04
N ARG A 79 -19.17 -10.91 -18.76
CA ARG A 79 -20.40 -11.56 -18.27
C ARG A 79 -21.12 -10.75 -17.19
N TYR A 80 -20.42 -9.85 -16.51
CA TYR A 80 -20.96 -9.19 -15.32
C TYR A 80 -20.85 -7.66 -15.32
N ALA A 81 -20.71 -7.03 -16.49
CA ALA A 81 -20.46 -5.58 -16.60
C ALA A 81 -21.59 -4.72 -16.01
N VAL A 82 -22.83 -5.23 -16.05
CA VAL A 82 -24.04 -4.54 -15.57
C VAL A 82 -24.23 -4.72 -14.06
N PHE A 83 -23.56 -5.69 -13.44
CA PHE A 83 -23.78 -6.00 -12.04
C PHE A 83 -22.96 -5.12 -11.11
N GLY A 84 -23.59 -4.71 -10.00
CA GLY A 84 -22.88 -4.02 -8.93
C GLY A 84 -21.81 -4.92 -8.31
N ARG A 85 -20.73 -4.30 -7.80
CA ARG A 85 -19.56 -4.96 -7.19
C ARG A 85 -19.86 -6.10 -6.21
N ARG A 86 -20.96 -6.01 -5.46
CA ARG A 86 -21.37 -7.05 -4.49
C ARG A 86 -21.83 -8.30 -5.24
N PHE A 87 -22.73 -8.13 -6.18
CA PHE A 87 -23.32 -9.23 -6.94
C PHE A 87 -22.30 -9.87 -7.90
N ALA A 88 -21.40 -9.08 -8.49
CA ALA A 88 -20.28 -9.62 -9.27
C ALA A 88 -19.37 -10.52 -8.41
N ALA A 89 -19.13 -10.18 -7.14
CA ALA A 89 -18.33 -11.02 -6.23
C ALA A 89 -19.04 -12.34 -5.90
N GLU A 90 -20.35 -12.30 -5.65
CA GLU A 90 -21.17 -13.48 -5.40
C GLU A 90 -21.15 -14.41 -6.62
N LYS A 91 -21.37 -13.88 -7.82
CA LYS A 91 -21.38 -14.67 -9.06
C LYS A 91 -20.01 -15.24 -9.43
N LEU A 92 -18.92 -14.53 -9.14
CA LEU A 92 -17.56 -15.07 -9.31
C LEU A 92 -17.28 -16.24 -8.35
N ALA A 93 -17.80 -16.18 -7.12
CA ALA A 93 -17.65 -17.26 -6.15
C ALA A 93 -18.53 -18.47 -6.50
N GLU A 94 -19.75 -18.25 -6.97
CA GLU A 94 -20.72 -19.30 -7.34
C GLU A 94 -20.33 -20.02 -8.65
N ASN A 95 -20.07 -19.26 -9.72
CA ASN A 95 -19.94 -19.83 -11.07
C ASN A 95 -18.50 -20.16 -11.46
N HIS A 96 -17.51 -19.54 -10.81
CA HIS A 96 -16.10 -19.64 -11.19
C HIS A 96 -15.18 -20.04 -10.04
N SER A 97 -15.74 -20.42 -8.89
CA SER A 97 -15.01 -20.79 -7.66
C SER A 97 -13.96 -19.76 -7.21
N LEU A 98 -14.09 -18.51 -7.65
CA LEU A 98 -13.11 -17.46 -7.40
C LEU A 98 -13.54 -16.69 -6.14
N ARG A 99 -13.01 -17.10 -4.99
CA ARG A 99 -13.29 -16.46 -3.70
C ARG A 99 -12.41 -15.24 -3.48
N ALA A 100 -12.76 -14.13 -4.14
CA ALA A 100 -12.19 -12.83 -3.84
C ALA A 100 -13.01 -12.12 -2.75
N SER A 101 -12.34 -11.57 -1.74
CA SER A 101 -13.03 -10.70 -0.79
C SER A 101 -13.63 -9.49 -1.51
N ARG A 102 -14.78 -8.98 -1.06
CA ARG A 102 -15.39 -7.76 -1.60
C ARG A 102 -14.41 -6.59 -1.69
N LYS A 103 -13.48 -6.49 -0.72
CA LYS A 103 -12.47 -5.43 -0.66
C LYS A 103 -11.42 -5.59 -1.76
N SER A 104 -10.98 -6.83 -2.01
CA SER A 104 -10.02 -7.17 -3.08
C SER A 104 -10.63 -6.91 -4.46
N LEU A 105 -11.84 -7.40 -4.72
CA LEU A 105 -12.52 -7.21 -6.01
C LEU A 105 -12.78 -5.73 -6.30
N CYS A 106 -13.20 -4.97 -5.29
CA CYS A 106 -13.39 -3.54 -5.41
C CYS A 106 -12.10 -2.79 -5.76
N LYS A 107 -10.95 -3.22 -5.21
CA LYS A 107 -9.65 -2.66 -5.53
C LYS A 107 -9.28 -2.96 -6.98
N TRP A 108 -9.40 -4.21 -7.42
CA TRP A 108 -9.11 -4.61 -8.80
C TRP A 108 -9.99 -3.88 -9.82
N MET A 109 -11.30 -3.76 -9.56
CA MET A 109 -12.22 -3.03 -10.46
C MET A 109 -11.92 -1.53 -10.54
N GLN A 110 -11.39 -0.91 -9.47
CA GLN A 110 -10.95 0.49 -9.48
C GLN A 110 -9.63 0.65 -10.25
N GLU A 111 -8.66 -0.24 -10.02
CA GLU A 111 -7.38 -0.25 -10.74
C GLU A 111 -7.59 -0.48 -12.25
N ALA A 112 -8.55 -1.33 -12.62
CA ALA A 112 -8.90 -1.63 -14.00
C ALA A 112 -9.81 -0.58 -14.67
N GLY A 113 -10.20 0.49 -13.96
CA GLY A 113 -11.06 1.56 -14.48
C GLY A 113 -12.52 1.17 -14.74
N ILE A 114 -12.92 -0.07 -14.44
CA ILE A 114 -14.28 -0.58 -14.62
C ILE A 114 -15.26 0.10 -13.65
N TRP A 115 -14.75 0.54 -12.49
CA TRP A 115 -15.61 1.08 -11.45
C TRP A 115 -15.03 2.33 -10.77
N LEU A 116 -15.83 3.39 -10.71
CA LEU A 116 -15.47 4.63 -10.05
C LEU A 116 -15.41 4.47 -8.51
N SER A 117 -14.30 4.91 -7.93
CA SER A 117 -14.10 4.93 -6.48
C SER A 117 -15.22 5.70 -5.78
N CYS A 118 -15.45 5.44 -4.49
CA CYS A 118 -16.48 6.17 -3.73
C CYS A 118 -16.20 7.69 -3.70
N LYS A 119 -14.93 8.11 -3.78
CA LYS A 119 -14.55 9.53 -3.91
C LYS A 119 -14.94 10.10 -5.27
N GLN A 120 -14.67 9.37 -6.35
CA GLN A 120 -15.04 9.78 -7.71
C GLN A 120 -16.55 9.77 -7.95
N ARG A 121 -17.32 8.86 -7.33
CA ARG A 121 -18.79 8.92 -7.45
C ARG A 121 -19.41 10.10 -6.73
N ARG A 122 -18.83 10.52 -5.60
CA ARG A 122 -19.33 11.69 -4.86
C ARG A 122 -19.23 12.99 -5.66
N THR A 123 -18.27 13.13 -6.58
CA THR A 123 -18.20 14.30 -7.47
C THR A 123 -19.33 14.32 -8.51
N PHE A 124 -19.84 13.15 -8.92
CA PHE A 124 -20.98 13.05 -9.85
C PHE A 124 -22.35 13.17 -9.19
N HIS A 125 -22.43 13.16 -7.84
CA HIS A 125 -23.71 13.18 -7.11
C HIS A 125 -24.30 14.58 -6.87
N HIS A 126 -23.81 15.63 -7.53
CA HIS A 126 -24.43 16.96 -7.50
C HIS A 126 -25.50 17.10 -8.60
N ALA A 127 -26.62 16.40 -8.46
CA ALA A 127 -27.88 16.79 -9.08
C ALA A 127 -29.01 16.14 -8.28
N GLY A 128 -29.53 16.87 -7.31
CA GLY A 128 -30.73 16.49 -6.60
C GLY A 128 -31.87 16.38 -7.61
N SER A 129 -32.46 15.19 -7.72
CA SER A 129 -33.73 15.01 -8.43
C SER A 129 -34.79 15.80 -7.67
N ALA A 130 -35.15 16.97 -8.20
CA ALA A 130 -36.28 17.75 -7.74
C ALA A 130 -37.52 16.87 -7.90
N ARG A 131 -38.11 16.47 -6.78
CA ARG A 131 -39.44 15.86 -6.76
C ARG A 131 -40.43 16.94 -7.19
N GLN A 132 -40.92 16.87 -8.42
CA GLN A 132 -42.19 17.48 -8.78
C GLN A 132 -43.27 16.50 -8.31
N SER A 133 -43.90 16.83 -7.18
CA SER A 133 -45.17 16.21 -6.80
C SER A 133 -46.31 16.97 -7.50
N PRO A 134 -47.41 16.27 -7.84
CA PRO A 134 -48.49 16.78 -8.70
C PRO A 134 -49.34 17.88 -8.07
#